data_AF-A0A2P8DIR7-F1
#
_entry.id   AF-A0A2P8DIR7-F1
#
_cell.length_a   1.000
_cell.length_b   1.000
_cell.length_c   1.000
_cell.angle_alpha   90.00
_cell.angle_beta   90.00
_cell.angle_gamma   90.00
#
_symmetry.space_group_name_H-M   'P 1'
#
loop_
_entity.id
_entity.type
_entity.pdbx_description
1 polymer ?
#
loop_
_entity_poly.entity_id
_entity_poly.type
_entity_poly.pdbx_seq_one_letter_code
_entity_poly.pdbx_strand_id
1 'polypeptide(L)'
;MNSEYSVSDAPTSLEDAPLRHGYTARALARLANYAATQYRYPTPLPWEERRDAAWSAIAEHLYTATEPPAYWDLIRAGWNAIAVHTRKHRSTHGQTQHGSAPQFHRYWMLAAAPAGSPEERVVERLALDQIWAALSPRNQDLIRALYDHGDYAAAAESLGLPVSSFYSLISRARRAFTALWLEGETPTRAWGNDVRTGRDRPKYVTTTARQRTRKRTHRTQGSGSGTPGTPSPGRAPRNRRDIGTTDTELVARYDSGESYREIAATLPIGATAVRTRILNART
;
A
#
# COMPACT_ATOMS: atom_id res chain seq x y z
N MET A 1 39.71 -50.68 11.82
CA MET A 1 38.50 -50.50 12.65
C MET A 1 38.20 -49.02 12.67
N ASN A 2 37.40 -48.54 11.70
CA ASN A 2 37.01 -47.14 11.61
C ASN A 2 35.72 -46.95 12.40
N SER A 3 35.81 -46.13 13.45
CA SER A 3 34.68 -45.69 14.26
C SER A 3 34.14 -44.40 13.66
N GLU A 4 33.13 -44.51 12.81
CA GLU A 4 32.26 -43.39 12.44
C GLU A 4 31.15 -43.30 13.49
N TYR A 5 31.12 -42.24 14.30
CA TYR A 5 29.92 -41.85 15.04
C TYR A 5 29.73 -40.33 15.02
N SER A 6 28.94 -39.94 14.03
CA SER A 6 27.93 -38.88 14.00
C SER A 6 28.26 -37.54 14.68
N VAL A 7 28.53 -36.56 13.82
CA VAL A 7 28.44 -35.13 14.12
C VAL A 7 27.04 -34.82 14.68
N SER A 8 27.02 -34.30 15.91
CA SER A 8 25.84 -33.75 16.56
C SER A 8 25.51 -32.40 15.91
N ASP A 9 24.51 -32.38 15.02
CA ASP A 9 23.90 -31.16 14.51
C ASP A 9 23.08 -30.51 15.63
N ALA A 10 23.70 -29.59 16.37
CA ALA A 10 22.97 -28.75 17.30
C ALA A 10 21.97 -27.89 16.50
N PRO A 11 20.67 -27.85 16.86
CA PRO A 11 19.70 -27.05 16.13
C PRO A 11 20.12 -25.58 16.16
N THR A 12 20.33 -25.00 14.96
CA THR A 12 20.86 -23.64 14.77
C THR A 12 19.91 -22.55 15.33
N SER A 13 18.68 -22.91 15.68
CA SER A 13 17.71 -22.06 16.37
C SER A 13 16.71 -22.89 17.19
N LEU A 14 16.15 -22.33 18.27
CA LEU A 14 15.11 -23.00 19.08
C LEU A 14 13.88 -23.43 18.24
N GLU A 15 13.64 -22.79 17.10
CA GLU A 15 12.53 -23.15 16.20
C GLU A 15 12.76 -24.46 15.43
N ASP A 16 14.03 -24.87 15.32
CA ASP A 16 14.46 -26.09 14.65
C ASP A 16 14.67 -27.25 15.62
N ALA A 17 14.51 -26.99 16.92
CA ALA A 17 14.51 -28.05 17.92
C ALA A 17 13.36 -29.04 17.64
N PRO A 18 13.63 -30.35 17.69
CA PRO A 18 12.61 -31.36 17.46
C PRO A 18 11.60 -31.34 18.61
N LEU A 19 10.33 -31.22 18.23
CA LEU A 19 9.15 -31.45 19.05
C LEU A 19 8.72 -32.93 18.94
N ARG A 20 7.59 -33.27 19.56
CA ARG A 20 7.02 -34.62 19.52
C ARG A 20 6.83 -35.11 18.08
N HIS A 21 7.06 -36.39 17.85
CA HIS A 21 6.91 -37.06 16.56
C HIS A 21 7.79 -36.50 15.43
N GLY A 22 8.89 -35.83 15.76
CA GLY A 22 9.88 -35.33 14.78
C GLY A 22 9.48 -34.03 14.08
N TYR A 23 8.38 -33.39 14.49
CA TYR A 23 8.01 -32.06 13.99
C TYR A 23 8.88 -30.97 14.62
N THR A 24 9.01 -29.81 13.98
CA THR A 24 9.68 -28.64 14.58
C THR A 24 8.68 -27.50 14.79
N ALA A 25 8.99 -26.55 15.68
CA ALA A 25 8.13 -25.38 15.89
C ALA A 25 7.92 -24.59 14.58
N ARG A 26 8.97 -24.51 13.74
CA ARG A 26 8.88 -23.94 12.40
C ARG A 26 7.94 -24.71 11.47
N ALA A 27 7.93 -26.05 11.55
CA ALA A 27 6.99 -26.86 10.78
C ALA A 27 5.54 -26.59 11.20
N LEU A 28 5.26 -26.48 12.51
CA LEU A 28 3.93 -26.14 13.02
C LEU A 28 3.49 -24.73 12.60
N ALA A 29 4.39 -23.74 12.64
CA ALA A 29 4.10 -22.40 12.16
C ALA A 29 3.74 -22.38 10.66
N ARG A 30 4.45 -23.14 9.83
CA ARG A 30 4.12 -23.30 8.40
C ARG A 30 2.75 -23.94 8.20
N LEU A 31 2.44 -24.99 8.97
CA LEU A 31 1.13 -25.65 8.95
C LEU A 31 0.00 -24.71 9.36
N ALA A 32 0.18 -23.94 10.43
CA ALA A 32 -0.80 -22.96 10.89
C ALA A 32 -1.04 -21.85 9.86
N ASN A 33 0.04 -21.31 9.26
CA ASN A 33 -0.07 -20.33 8.18
C ASN A 33 -0.81 -20.89 6.96
N TYR A 34 -0.53 -22.14 6.59
CA TYR A 34 -1.24 -22.82 5.51
C TYR A 34 -2.73 -22.99 5.85
N ALA A 35 -3.04 -23.50 7.04
CA ALA A 35 -4.41 -23.71 7.50
C ALA A 35 -5.21 -22.40 7.51
N ALA A 36 -4.66 -21.32 8.07
CA ALA A 36 -5.30 -20.00 8.13
C ALA A 36 -5.53 -19.37 6.74
N THR A 37 -4.61 -19.60 5.80
CA THR A 37 -4.69 -19.05 4.44
C THR A 37 -5.65 -19.82 3.55
N GLN A 38 -5.66 -21.15 3.67
CA GLN A 38 -6.49 -22.05 2.84
C GLN A 38 -7.88 -22.30 3.41
N TYR A 39 -8.22 -21.74 4.57
CA TYR A 39 -9.56 -21.83 5.13
C TYR A 39 -10.55 -21.07 4.22
N ARG A 40 -11.38 -21.84 3.49
CA ARG A 40 -12.27 -21.31 2.43
C ARG A 40 -13.59 -20.75 2.92
N TYR A 41 -13.98 -21.05 4.16
CA TYR A 41 -15.28 -20.62 4.66
C TYR A 41 -15.26 -19.15 5.06
N PRO A 42 -16.33 -18.39 4.77
CA PRO A 42 -16.48 -17.02 5.23
C PRO A 42 -16.34 -16.96 6.76
N THR A 43 -15.42 -16.13 7.22
CA THR A 43 -15.10 -15.96 8.65
C THR A 43 -14.83 -14.48 8.92
N PRO A 44 -15.38 -13.94 10.02
CA PRO A 44 -15.13 -12.56 10.44
C PRO A 44 -13.76 -12.40 11.12
N LEU A 45 -13.06 -13.51 11.41
CA LEU A 45 -11.80 -13.48 12.15
C LEU A 45 -10.67 -12.91 11.28
N PRO A 46 -9.87 -11.95 11.80
CA PRO A 46 -8.67 -11.50 11.12
C PRO A 46 -7.71 -12.68 10.89
N TRP A 47 -6.82 -12.53 9.92
CA TRP A 47 -5.91 -13.60 9.54
C TRP A 47 -4.99 -14.05 10.70
N GLU A 48 -4.55 -13.11 11.54
CA GLU A 48 -3.67 -13.39 12.68
C GLU A 48 -4.36 -14.29 13.72
N GLU A 49 -5.59 -13.96 14.12
CA GLU A 49 -6.38 -14.80 15.04
C GLU A 49 -6.63 -16.20 14.48
N ARG A 50 -6.82 -16.34 13.16
CA ARG A 50 -6.97 -17.65 12.52
C ARG A 50 -5.68 -18.46 12.59
N ARG A 51 -4.54 -17.82 12.36
CA ARG A 51 -3.22 -18.45 12.47
C ARG A 51 -2.98 -18.92 13.90
N ASP A 52 -3.26 -18.07 14.89
CA ASP A 52 -2.98 -18.38 16.30
C ASP A 52 -3.91 -19.50 16.80
N ALA A 53 -5.20 -19.45 16.46
CA ALA A 53 -6.14 -20.53 16.77
C ALA A 53 -5.73 -21.86 16.11
N ALA A 54 -5.26 -21.82 14.85
CA ALA A 54 -4.78 -23.02 14.16
C ALA A 54 -3.49 -23.55 14.79
N TRP A 55 -2.54 -22.68 15.15
CA TRP A 55 -1.27 -23.07 15.75
C TRP A 55 -1.48 -23.79 17.08
N SER A 56 -2.28 -23.22 17.99
CA SER A 56 -2.55 -23.85 19.29
C SER A 56 -3.21 -25.22 19.13
N ALA A 57 -4.21 -25.34 18.26
CA ALA A 57 -4.90 -26.61 18.03
C ALA A 57 -4.00 -27.67 17.36
N ILE A 58 -3.13 -27.26 16.44
CA ILE A 58 -2.13 -28.14 15.84
C ILE A 58 -1.16 -28.65 16.90
N ALA A 59 -0.66 -27.77 17.77
CA ALA A 59 0.25 -28.14 18.85
C ALA A 59 -0.44 -29.09 19.84
N GLU A 60 -1.65 -28.77 20.31
CA GLU A 60 -2.43 -29.65 21.18
C GLU A 60 -2.68 -31.02 20.53
N HIS A 61 -3.04 -31.07 19.25
CA HIS A 61 -3.25 -32.33 18.54
C HIS A 61 -1.96 -33.14 18.44
N LEU A 62 -0.83 -32.50 18.15
CA LEU A 62 0.48 -33.14 18.12
C LEU A 62 0.85 -33.76 19.48
N TYR A 63 0.59 -33.06 20.58
CA TYR A 63 0.94 -33.51 21.92
C TYR A 63 -0.08 -34.48 22.54
N THR A 64 -1.29 -34.57 21.99
CA THR A 64 -2.29 -35.56 22.42
C THR A 64 -2.23 -36.85 21.60
N ALA A 65 -1.70 -36.81 20.37
CA ALA A 65 -1.55 -37.98 19.52
C ALA A 65 -0.54 -38.98 20.13
N THR A 66 -0.97 -40.22 20.32
CA THR A 66 -0.12 -41.34 20.77
C THR A 66 0.85 -41.78 19.69
N GLU A 67 0.41 -41.78 18.44
CA GLU A 67 1.19 -42.10 17.25
C GLU A 67 1.51 -40.83 16.43
N PRO A 68 2.51 -40.86 15.53
CA PRO A 68 2.83 -39.72 14.69
C PRO A 68 1.63 -39.30 13.81
N PRO A 69 1.04 -38.11 14.03
CA PRO A 69 -0.12 -37.68 13.26
C PRO A 69 0.29 -37.38 11.82
N ALA A 70 -0.59 -37.71 10.86
CA ALA A 70 -0.36 -37.37 9.48
C ALA A 70 -0.45 -35.85 9.28
N TYR A 71 0.24 -35.35 8.27
CA TYR A 71 0.27 -33.93 7.90
C TYR A 71 -1.13 -33.32 7.77
N TRP A 72 -2.06 -34.07 7.15
CA TRP A 72 -3.44 -33.61 6.95
C TRP A 72 -4.30 -33.62 8.22
N ASP A 73 -3.98 -34.44 9.21
CA ASP A 73 -4.70 -34.47 10.48
C ASP A 73 -4.42 -33.21 11.29
N LEU A 74 -3.16 -32.76 11.29
CA LEU A 74 -2.78 -31.48 11.89
C LEU A 74 -3.50 -30.30 11.21
N ILE A 75 -3.53 -30.24 9.88
CA ILE A 75 -4.26 -29.18 9.16
C ILE A 75 -5.75 -29.20 9.50
N ARG A 76 -6.35 -30.40 9.56
CA ARG A 76 -7.76 -30.57 9.91
C ARG A 76 -8.04 -30.11 11.34
N ALA A 77 -7.15 -30.40 12.30
CA ALA A 77 -7.24 -29.87 13.67
C ALA A 77 -7.24 -28.33 13.66
N GLY A 78 -6.35 -27.71 12.88
CA GLY A 78 -6.31 -26.26 12.71
C GLY A 78 -7.60 -25.67 12.11
N TRP A 79 -8.14 -26.28 11.05
CA TRP A 79 -9.42 -25.84 10.45
C TRP A 79 -10.61 -25.99 11.40
N ASN A 80 -10.68 -27.09 12.15
CA ASN A 80 -11.72 -27.32 13.14
C ASN A 80 -11.69 -26.23 14.23
N ALA A 81 -10.50 -25.86 14.71
CA ALA A 81 -10.34 -24.79 15.68
C ALA A 81 -10.78 -23.43 15.14
N ILE A 82 -10.40 -23.08 13.90
CA ILE A 82 -10.88 -21.85 13.23
C ILE A 82 -12.41 -21.86 13.11
N ALA A 83 -13.01 -22.99 12.77
CA ALA A 83 -14.46 -23.12 12.64
C ALA A 83 -15.17 -22.97 13.99
N VAL A 84 -14.64 -23.56 15.07
CA VAL A 84 -15.15 -23.39 16.44
C VAL A 84 -15.03 -21.93 16.88
N HIS A 85 -13.88 -21.30 16.67
CA HIS A 85 -13.67 -19.90 17.02
C HIS A 85 -14.62 -18.98 16.24
N THR A 86 -14.80 -19.24 14.95
CA THR A 86 -15.74 -18.51 14.09
C THR A 86 -17.18 -18.65 14.61
N ARG A 87 -17.60 -19.86 15.00
CA ARG A 87 -18.93 -20.09 15.59
C ARG A 87 -19.09 -19.37 16.92
N LYS A 88 -18.08 -19.41 17.79
CA LYS A 88 -18.10 -18.71 19.08
C LYS A 88 -18.21 -17.19 18.88
N HIS A 89 -17.38 -16.62 18.01
CA HIS A 89 -17.45 -15.21 17.65
C HIS A 89 -18.86 -14.85 17.17
N ARG A 90 -19.40 -15.60 16.22
CA ARG A 90 -20.78 -15.45 15.74
C ARG A 90 -21.83 -15.53 16.85
N SER A 91 -21.72 -16.50 17.76
CA SER A 91 -22.67 -16.63 18.88
C SER A 91 -22.56 -15.48 19.88
N THR A 92 -21.34 -15.02 20.19
CA THR A 92 -21.10 -13.88 21.08
C THR A 92 -21.77 -12.62 20.54
N HIS A 93 -21.80 -12.47 19.22
CA HIS A 93 -22.47 -11.35 18.61
C HIS A 93 -23.95 -11.61 18.27
N GLY A 94 -24.53 -12.75 18.67
CA GLY A 94 -25.97 -12.99 18.56
C GLY A 94 -26.41 -13.62 17.23
N GLN A 95 -25.50 -14.23 16.47
CA GLN A 95 -25.87 -15.09 15.36
C GLN A 95 -26.28 -16.48 15.87
N THR A 96 -27.53 -16.86 15.58
CA THR A 96 -28.07 -18.18 15.94
C THR A 96 -27.47 -19.29 15.07
N GLN A 97 -27.57 -20.55 15.54
CA GLN A 97 -27.11 -21.73 14.80
C GLN A 97 -27.75 -21.88 13.42
N HIS A 98 -28.97 -21.35 13.23
CA HIS A 98 -29.70 -21.36 11.96
C HIS A 98 -29.35 -20.18 11.03
N GLY A 99 -28.34 -19.37 11.37
CA GLY A 99 -27.83 -18.30 10.51
C GLY A 99 -28.72 -17.04 10.47
N SER A 100 -29.94 -17.10 11.01
CA SER A 100 -30.81 -15.93 11.15
C SER A 100 -30.35 -15.07 12.32
N ALA A 101 -29.91 -13.86 11.99
CA ALA A 101 -29.49 -12.87 12.97
C ALA A 101 -29.79 -11.44 12.48
N PRO A 102 -31.05 -11.09 12.20
CA PRO A 102 -31.40 -9.81 11.60
C PRO A 102 -31.03 -8.62 12.48
N GLN A 103 -31.07 -8.78 13.81
CA GLN A 103 -30.65 -7.73 14.75
C GLN A 103 -29.13 -7.67 14.93
N PHE A 104 -28.42 -8.81 14.87
CA PHE A 104 -26.96 -8.87 14.84
C PHE A 104 -26.40 -8.21 13.58
N HIS A 105 -26.76 -8.76 12.41
CA HIS A 105 -27.34 -8.03 11.29
C HIS A 105 -27.19 -6.51 11.28
N ARG A 106 -28.26 -5.88 11.77
CA ARG A 106 -28.41 -4.43 11.90
C ARG A 106 -27.38 -3.79 12.83
N TYR A 107 -27.08 -4.37 13.98
CA TYR A 107 -26.19 -3.71 14.94
C TYR A 107 -24.73 -3.77 14.48
N TRP A 108 -24.18 -4.94 14.15
CA TRP A 108 -22.76 -5.07 13.84
C TRP A 108 -22.42 -4.82 12.37
N MET A 109 -23.33 -5.07 11.42
CA MET A 109 -23.07 -4.74 10.01
C MET A 109 -23.54 -3.35 9.60
N LEU A 110 -24.44 -2.70 10.35
CA LEU A 110 -24.80 -1.29 10.08
C LEU A 110 -24.21 -0.32 11.12
N ALA A 111 -24.12 -0.67 12.40
CA ALA A 111 -23.51 0.21 13.41
C ALA A 111 -22.00 -0.01 13.59
N ALA A 112 -21.44 -1.17 13.21
CA ALA A 112 -19.99 -1.38 13.15
C ALA A 112 -19.42 -1.43 11.72
N ALA A 113 -20.26 -1.33 10.69
CA ALA A 113 -19.78 -0.75 9.44
C ALA A 113 -19.38 0.71 9.73
N PRO A 114 -18.36 1.25 9.06
CA PRO A 114 -18.11 2.69 9.02
C PRO A 114 -19.22 3.38 8.18
N ALA A 115 -20.47 3.08 8.48
CA ALA A 115 -21.61 3.88 8.10
C ALA A 115 -21.81 4.85 9.25
N GLY A 116 -21.44 6.09 9.01
CA GLY A 116 -21.45 7.16 9.98
C GLY A 116 -22.61 7.09 10.95
N SER A 117 -22.25 7.13 12.24
CA SER A 117 -23.11 7.73 13.24
C SER A 117 -23.77 8.99 12.63
N PRO A 118 -25.03 9.33 12.95
CA PRO A 118 -25.60 10.62 12.55
C PRO A 118 -24.67 11.79 12.94
N GLU A 119 -23.82 11.59 13.94
CA GLU A 119 -22.73 12.48 14.31
C GLU A 119 -21.73 12.71 13.17
N GLU A 120 -21.39 11.72 12.34
CA GLU A 120 -20.48 11.91 11.19
C GLU A 120 -21.04 12.96 10.22
N ARG A 121 -22.35 12.93 9.91
CA ARG A 121 -22.96 13.96 9.07
C ARG A 121 -22.97 15.33 9.73
N VAL A 122 -23.19 15.37 11.04
CA VAL A 122 -23.17 16.62 11.81
C VAL A 122 -21.75 17.19 11.84
N VAL A 123 -20.75 16.35 12.12
CA VAL A 123 -19.33 16.65 12.16
C VAL A 123 -18.83 17.09 10.79
N GLU A 124 -19.16 16.37 9.71
CA GLU A 124 -18.80 16.76 8.35
C GLU A 124 -19.40 18.11 7.96
N ARG A 125 -20.65 18.38 8.34
CA ARG A 125 -21.30 19.67 8.07
C ARG A 125 -20.64 20.81 8.85
N LEU A 126 -20.39 20.61 10.15
CA LEU A 126 -19.72 21.58 11.00
C LEU A 126 -18.28 21.85 10.55
N ALA A 127 -17.54 20.79 10.22
CA ALA A 127 -16.18 20.88 9.69
C ALA A 127 -16.18 21.59 8.34
N LEU A 128 -17.12 21.28 7.45
CA LEU A 128 -17.24 21.97 6.16
C LEU A 128 -17.49 23.47 6.36
N ASP A 129 -18.39 23.86 7.27
CA ASP A 129 -18.67 25.27 7.56
C ASP A 129 -17.43 26.00 8.11
N GLN A 130 -16.70 25.38 9.05
CA GLN A 130 -15.47 25.93 9.62
C GLN A 130 -14.35 26.07 8.58
N ILE A 131 -14.13 25.02 7.79
CA ILE A 131 -13.10 24.99 6.75
C ILE A 131 -13.45 25.99 5.65
N TRP A 132 -14.72 26.06 5.24
CA TRP A 132 -15.16 27.02 4.24
C TRP A 132 -14.89 28.45 4.68
N ALA A 133 -15.19 28.80 5.94
CA ALA A 133 -14.89 30.10 6.51
C ALA A 133 -13.37 30.41 6.58
N ALA A 134 -12.54 29.40 6.81
CA ALA A 134 -11.08 29.52 6.87
C ALA A 134 -10.40 29.56 5.48
N LEU A 135 -11.08 29.10 4.43
CA LEU A 135 -10.57 29.18 3.06
C LEU A 135 -10.51 30.63 2.57
N SER A 136 -9.50 30.97 1.77
CA SER A 136 -9.47 32.27 1.10
C SER A 136 -10.66 32.42 0.13
N PRO A 137 -11.22 33.64 -0.02
CA PRO A 137 -12.38 33.87 -0.90
C PRO A 137 -12.16 33.37 -2.32
N ARG A 138 -10.95 33.57 -2.87
CA ARG A 138 -10.58 33.07 -4.19
C ARG A 138 -10.64 31.55 -4.31
N ASN A 139 -10.26 30.81 -3.26
CA ASN A 139 -10.35 29.35 -3.27
C ASN A 139 -11.81 28.88 -3.15
N GLN A 140 -12.64 29.60 -2.37
CA GLN A 140 -14.08 29.37 -2.29
C GLN A 140 -14.73 29.52 -3.66
N ASP A 141 -14.45 30.60 -4.38
CA ASP A 141 -15.00 30.86 -5.72
C ASP A 141 -14.67 29.75 -6.73
N LEU A 142 -13.42 29.27 -6.73
CA LEU A 142 -12.98 28.17 -7.59
C LEU A 142 -13.71 26.86 -7.31
N ILE A 143 -13.89 26.53 -6.03
CA ILE A 143 -14.59 25.30 -5.62
C ILE A 143 -16.09 25.42 -5.93
N ARG A 144 -16.70 26.59 -5.66
CA ARG A 144 -18.10 26.88 -5.96
C ARG A 144 -18.39 26.80 -7.46
N ALA A 145 -17.58 27.45 -8.30
CA ALA A 145 -17.72 27.36 -9.75
C ALA A 145 -17.65 25.90 -10.24
N LEU A 146 -16.72 25.09 -9.72
CA LEU A 146 -16.64 23.68 -10.10
C LEU A 146 -17.82 22.84 -9.58
N TYR A 147 -18.41 23.22 -8.45
CA TYR A 147 -19.60 22.58 -7.92
C TYR A 147 -20.83 22.90 -8.78
N ASP A 148 -21.04 24.17 -9.11
CA ASP A 148 -22.21 24.63 -9.86
C ASP A 148 -22.23 24.12 -11.30
N HIS A 149 -21.07 24.07 -11.97
CA HIS A 149 -20.98 23.71 -13.38
C HIS A 149 -20.66 22.23 -13.62
N GLY A 150 -20.10 21.51 -12.64
CA GLY A 150 -19.74 20.09 -12.75
C GLY A 150 -18.60 19.77 -13.74
N ASP A 151 -18.21 20.72 -14.59
CA ASP A 151 -17.16 20.61 -15.61
C ASP A 151 -16.07 21.69 -15.43
N TYR A 152 -14.83 21.31 -15.75
CA TYR A 152 -13.67 22.18 -15.57
C TYR A 152 -13.60 23.33 -16.59
N ALA A 153 -14.04 23.12 -17.82
CA ALA A 153 -14.02 24.16 -18.84
C ALA A 153 -15.11 25.20 -18.56
N ALA A 154 -16.34 24.74 -18.28
CA ALA A 154 -17.45 25.61 -17.92
C ALA A 154 -17.19 26.42 -16.63
N ALA A 155 -16.57 25.81 -15.61
CA ALA A 155 -16.18 26.51 -14.38
C ALA A 155 -15.03 27.51 -14.59
N ALA A 156 -14.13 27.27 -15.54
CA ALA A 156 -13.09 28.23 -15.88
C ALA A 156 -13.68 29.45 -16.62
N GLU A 157 -14.61 29.19 -17.54
CA GLU A 157 -15.31 30.22 -18.32
C GLU A 157 -16.12 31.16 -17.42
N SER A 158 -16.86 30.62 -16.44
CA SER A 158 -17.66 31.45 -15.52
C SER A 158 -16.83 32.38 -14.64
N LEU A 159 -15.55 32.07 -14.43
CA LEU A 159 -14.59 32.91 -13.71
C LEU A 159 -13.70 33.76 -14.63
N GLY A 160 -13.89 33.69 -15.95
CA GLY A 160 -13.08 34.41 -16.93
C GLY A 160 -11.61 33.93 -16.97
N LEU A 161 -11.36 32.67 -16.63
CA LEU A 161 -10.01 32.10 -16.54
C LEU A 161 -9.70 31.16 -17.70
N PRO A 162 -8.45 31.13 -18.19
CA PRO A 162 -8.00 30.04 -19.04
C PRO A 162 -8.12 28.70 -18.31
N VAL A 163 -8.58 27.66 -19.01
CA VAL A 163 -8.77 26.31 -18.45
C VAL A 163 -7.51 25.76 -17.77
N SER A 164 -6.33 26.00 -18.36
CA SER A 164 -5.03 25.60 -17.79
C SER A 164 -4.72 26.29 -16.45
N SER A 165 -5.08 27.57 -16.33
CA SER A 165 -4.93 28.34 -15.10
C SER A 165 -5.92 27.84 -14.04
N PHE A 166 -7.15 27.54 -14.44
CA PHE A 166 -8.15 26.97 -13.55
C PHE A 166 -7.69 25.63 -12.95
N TYR A 167 -7.15 24.70 -13.75
CA TYR A 167 -6.57 23.43 -13.25
C TYR A 167 -5.50 23.62 -12.17
N SER A 168 -4.62 24.61 -12.36
CA SER A 168 -3.55 24.90 -11.40
C SER A 168 -4.11 25.51 -10.11
N LEU A 169 -5.07 26.42 -10.24
CA LEU A 169 -5.70 27.11 -9.13
C LEU A 169 -6.59 26.17 -8.30
N ILE A 170 -7.43 25.35 -8.94
CA ILE A 170 -8.27 24.37 -8.24
C ILE A 170 -7.44 23.29 -7.54
N SER A 171 -6.30 22.88 -8.12
CA SER A 171 -5.35 21.98 -7.44
C SER A 171 -4.80 22.59 -6.15
N ARG A 172 -4.53 23.90 -6.14
CA ARG A 172 -4.08 24.63 -4.94
C ARG A 172 -5.22 24.79 -3.93
N ALA A 173 -6.41 25.15 -4.38
CA ALA A 173 -7.60 25.27 -3.54
C ALA A 173 -7.92 23.95 -2.83
N ARG A 174 -7.88 22.82 -3.54
CA ARG A 174 -8.07 21.48 -2.96
C ARG A 174 -7.01 21.14 -1.91
N ARG A 175 -5.75 21.48 -2.16
CA ARG A 175 -4.68 21.28 -1.17
C ARG A 175 -4.88 22.11 0.08
N ALA A 176 -5.31 23.36 -0.06
CA ALA A 176 -5.63 24.21 1.08
C ALA A 176 -6.81 23.65 1.89
N PHE A 177 -7.87 23.21 1.21
CA PHE A 177 -9.00 22.54 1.84
C PHE A 177 -8.56 21.28 2.61
N THR A 178 -7.81 20.39 1.97
CA THR A 178 -7.32 19.15 2.61
C THR A 178 -6.38 19.43 3.78
N ALA A 179 -5.57 20.48 3.73
CA ALA A 179 -4.70 20.85 4.83
C ALA A 179 -5.49 21.25 6.08
N LEU A 180 -6.59 22.00 5.91
CA LEU A 180 -7.50 22.36 7.00
C LEU A 180 -8.32 21.16 7.47
N TRP A 181 -8.75 20.29 6.54
CA TRP A 181 -9.48 19.07 6.87
C TRP A 181 -8.67 18.09 7.72
N LEU A 182 -7.35 18.04 7.51
CA LEU A 182 -6.43 17.14 8.20
C LEU A 182 -5.60 17.86 9.26
N GLU A 183 -6.02 19.04 9.73
CA GLU A 183 -5.32 19.77 10.77
C GLU A 183 -5.26 18.91 12.06
N GLY A 184 -4.05 18.51 12.46
CA GLY A 184 -3.82 17.59 13.60
C GLY A 184 -3.42 16.15 13.21
N GLU A 185 -3.53 15.77 11.93
CA GLU A 185 -3.09 14.47 11.44
C GLU A 185 -1.85 14.59 10.54
N THR A 186 -1.01 13.53 10.47
CA THR A 186 0.04 13.45 9.44
C THR A 186 -0.61 12.99 8.13
N PRO A 187 -0.65 13.81 7.06
CA PRO A 187 -1.46 13.50 5.89
C PRO A 187 -1.00 12.19 5.22
N THR A 188 -1.93 11.25 5.05
CA THR A 188 -1.76 10.19 4.06
C THR A 188 -2.06 10.76 2.67
N ARG A 189 -1.37 10.23 1.65
CA ARG A 189 -1.37 10.74 0.26
C ARG A 189 -2.80 11.03 -0.24
N ALA A 190 -2.98 12.20 -0.89
CA ALA A 190 -4.27 12.72 -1.35
C ALA A 190 -5.20 11.66 -1.97
N TRP A 191 -6.47 11.71 -1.56
CA TRP A 191 -7.55 10.83 -2.00
C TRP A 191 -7.79 10.91 -3.51
N GLY A 192 -7.32 9.89 -4.23
CA GLY A 192 -7.70 9.62 -5.62
C GLY A 192 -7.40 10.74 -6.63
N ASN A 193 -7.72 10.46 -7.90
CA ASN A 193 -7.79 11.50 -8.93
C ASN A 193 -9.27 11.76 -9.21
N ASP A 194 -9.64 13.02 -9.40
CA ASP A 194 -11.01 13.40 -9.79
C ASP A 194 -11.38 12.80 -11.16
N VAL A 195 -12.57 12.19 -11.26
CA VAL A 195 -13.05 11.44 -12.43
C VAL A 195 -14.38 12.00 -12.95
N ARG A 196 -14.63 13.30 -12.80
CA ARG A 196 -15.84 13.96 -13.34
C ARG A 196 -15.95 13.90 -14.87
N THR A 197 -14.83 13.76 -15.58
CA THR A 197 -14.81 13.61 -17.05
C THR A 197 -14.84 12.12 -17.45
N GLY A 198 -15.98 11.46 -17.23
CA GLY A 198 -16.53 10.37 -18.04
C GLY A 198 -15.66 9.19 -18.53
N ARG A 199 -14.40 9.03 -18.09
CA ARG A 199 -13.63 7.82 -18.40
C ARG A 199 -14.03 6.75 -17.41
N ASP A 200 -14.92 5.89 -17.88
CA ASP A 200 -15.30 4.67 -17.21
C ASP A 200 -14.02 3.89 -16.85
N ARG A 201 -13.74 3.84 -15.56
CA ARG A 201 -12.63 3.05 -15.02
C ARG A 201 -13.23 1.87 -14.26
N PRO A 202 -12.66 0.67 -14.42
CA PRO A 202 -13.14 -0.48 -13.67
C PRO A 202 -13.10 -0.18 -12.17
N LYS A 203 -14.22 -0.43 -11.48
CA LYS A 203 -14.55 -0.09 -10.08
C LYS A 203 -13.64 -0.75 -9.00
N TYR A 204 -12.47 -1.24 -9.37
CA TYR A 204 -11.54 -1.95 -8.50
C TYR A 204 -10.17 -1.26 -8.45
N VAL A 205 -10.08 -0.09 -7.81
CA VAL A 205 -8.78 0.62 -7.63
C VAL A 205 -8.29 0.63 -6.18
N THR A 206 -9.02 0.05 -5.23
CA THR A 206 -8.54 -0.12 -3.84
C THR A 206 -7.50 -1.23 -3.67
N THR A 207 -7.25 -2.07 -4.68
CA THR A 207 -6.33 -3.22 -4.60
C THR A 207 -4.86 -2.89 -4.88
N THR A 208 -4.54 -1.71 -5.43
CA THR A 208 -3.19 -1.40 -5.92
C THR A 208 -2.23 -0.81 -4.88
N ALA A 209 -2.74 -0.30 -3.75
CA ALA A 209 -1.89 0.19 -2.66
C ALA A 209 -1.18 -0.97 -1.94
N ARG A 210 -1.93 -1.99 -1.50
CA ARG A 210 -1.37 -3.19 -0.84
C ARG A 210 -0.46 -4.01 -1.76
N GLN A 211 -0.74 -4.07 -3.07
CA GLN A 211 0.12 -4.77 -4.03
C GLN A 211 1.47 -4.04 -4.25
N ARG A 212 1.50 -2.71 -4.18
CA ARG A 212 2.75 -1.93 -4.29
C ARG A 212 3.61 -2.03 -3.04
N THR A 213 3.02 -2.12 -1.84
CA THR A 213 3.78 -2.33 -0.60
C THR A 213 4.42 -3.72 -0.55
N ARG A 214 3.67 -4.78 -0.96
CA ARG A 214 4.21 -6.15 -1.09
C ARG A 214 5.37 -6.25 -2.07
N LYS A 215 5.33 -5.52 -3.20
CA LYS A 215 6.41 -5.51 -4.19
C LYS A 215 7.66 -4.74 -3.71
N ARG A 216 7.50 -3.82 -2.75
CA ARG A 216 8.63 -3.11 -2.11
C ARG A 216 9.27 -3.96 -1.02
N THR A 217 8.49 -4.58 -0.14
CA THR A 217 9.04 -5.43 0.94
C THR A 217 9.74 -6.67 0.41
N HIS A 218 9.25 -7.30 -0.66
CA HIS A 218 9.98 -8.38 -1.34
C HIS A 218 11.30 -7.92 -1.98
N ARG A 219 11.44 -6.65 -2.35
CA ARG A 219 12.68 -6.11 -2.92
C ARG A 219 13.70 -5.75 -1.83
N THR A 220 13.24 -5.38 -0.63
CA THR A 220 14.13 -5.12 0.51
C THR A 220 14.54 -6.40 1.25
N GLN A 221 13.70 -7.45 1.27
CA GLN A 221 14.03 -8.72 1.95
C GLN A 221 14.76 -9.74 1.09
N GLY A 222 14.92 -9.52 -0.22
CA GLY A 222 15.67 -10.41 -1.12
C GLY A 222 17.20 -10.29 -1.07
N SER A 223 17.77 -9.43 -0.21
CA SER A 223 19.22 -9.13 -0.17
C SER A 223 20.00 -9.87 0.94
N GLY A 224 19.48 -10.99 1.44
CA GLY A 224 20.02 -11.71 2.61
C GLY A 224 20.50 -13.15 2.38
N SER A 225 20.71 -13.60 1.13
CA SER A 225 21.31 -14.92 0.87
C SER A 225 22.65 -14.76 0.14
N GLY A 226 23.70 -15.26 0.79
CA GLY A 226 25.12 -15.05 0.46
C GLY A 226 25.58 -15.70 -0.83
N THR A 227 25.27 -15.07 -1.96
CA THR A 227 26.05 -15.21 -3.19
C THR A 227 27.02 -14.02 -3.25
N PRO A 228 28.32 -14.19 -3.58
CA PRO A 228 29.24 -13.07 -3.77
C PRO A 228 28.61 -12.11 -4.78
N GLY A 229 28.19 -10.94 -4.31
CA GLY A 229 27.40 -10.01 -5.09
C GLY A 229 28.23 -9.47 -6.24
N THR A 230 27.87 -9.89 -7.46
CA THR A 230 28.16 -9.11 -8.66
C THR A 230 27.75 -7.66 -8.38
N PRO A 231 28.63 -6.66 -8.57
CA PRO A 231 28.31 -5.28 -8.24
C PRO A 231 27.00 -4.86 -8.91
N SER A 232 26.05 -4.44 -8.09
CA SER A 232 24.75 -3.92 -8.48
C SER A 232 24.95 -2.91 -9.61
N PRO A 233 24.33 -3.06 -10.80
CA PRO A 233 24.45 -2.05 -11.83
C PRO A 233 23.75 -0.81 -11.28
N GLY A 234 24.58 0.17 -10.91
CA GLY A 234 24.13 1.52 -10.59
C GLY A 234 23.10 1.91 -11.63
N ARG A 235 21.96 2.40 -11.15
CA ARG A 235 20.83 2.93 -11.92
C ARG A 235 21.31 3.39 -13.30
N ALA A 236 21.04 2.58 -14.33
CA ALA A 236 21.53 2.85 -15.67
C ALA A 236 21.21 4.32 -16.01
N PRO A 237 22.20 5.13 -16.38
CA PRO A 237 21.96 6.51 -16.74
C PRO A 237 20.91 6.49 -17.85
N ARG A 238 19.85 7.28 -17.70
CA ARG A 238 18.86 7.49 -18.76
C ARG A 238 19.65 7.76 -20.03
N ASN A 239 19.52 6.90 -21.05
CA ASN A 239 20.26 6.99 -22.31
C ASN A 239 20.39 8.46 -22.72
N ARG A 240 21.58 9.01 -22.49
CA ARG A 240 21.90 10.38 -22.82
C ARG A 240 21.81 10.42 -24.34
N ARG A 241 20.88 11.20 -24.87
CA ARG A 241 20.77 11.37 -26.32
C ARG A 241 22.14 11.78 -26.84
N ASP A 242 22.74 11.01 -27.74
CA ASP A 242 23.98 11.43 -28.37
C ASP A 242 23.68 12.68 -29.20
N ILE A 243 24.42 13.75 -28.94
CA ILE A 243 24.24 15.06 -29.59
C ILE A 243 25.43 15.41 -30.49
N GLY A 244 26.37 14.47 -30.69
CA GLY A 244 27.57 14.70 -31.51
C GLY A 244 28.59 15.65 -30.88
N THR A 245 28.41 16.04 -29.61
CA THR A 245 29.29 16.97 -28.89
C THR A 245 29.45 16.49 -27.45
N THR A 246 30.69 16.55 -26.94
CA THR A 246 31.04 16.11 -25.59
C THR A 246 30.61 17.15 -24.55
N ASP A 247 30.30 16.72 -23.31
CA ASP A 247 29.95 17.68 -22.25
C ASP A 247 31.11 18.61 -21.89
N THR A 248 32.36 18.15 -22.04
CA THR A 248 33.58 18.95 -21.87
C THR A 248 33.67 20.09 -22.88
N GLU A 249 33.24 19.85 -24.12
CA GLU A 249 33.21 20.86 -25.17
C GLU A 249 32.08 21.87 -24.95
N LEU A 250 30.92 21.45 -24.42
CA LEU A 250 29.87 22.37 -24.00
C LEU A 250 30.32 23.30 -22.86
N VAL A 251 31.10 22.77 -21.91
CA VAL A 251 31.68 23.57 -20.81
C VAL A 251 32.71 24.56 -21.37
N ALA A 252 33.60 24.12 -22.26
CA ALA A 252 34.60 24.99 -22.89
C ALA A 252 33.98 26.16 -23.68
N ARG A 253 32.92 25.90 -24.46
CA ARG A 253 32.20 26.94 -25.21
C ARG A 253 31.50 27.95 -24.31
N TYR A 254 30.95 27.47 -23.19
CA TYR A 254 30.37 28.35 -22.18
C TYR A 254 31.42 29.19 -21.47
N ASP A 255 32.58 28.61 -21.13
CA ASP A 255 33.69 29.32 -20.50
C ASP A 255 34.39 30.29 -21.45
N SER A 256 34.31 30.07 -22.77
CA SER A 256 34.74 31.06 -23.78
C SER A 256 33.72 32.19 -24.01
N GLY A 257 32.60 32.21 -23.29
CA GLY A 257 31.64 33.32 -23.28
C GLY A 257 30.39 33.12 -24.15
N GLU A 258 30.19 31.96 -24.77
CA GLU A 258 28.95 31.68 -25.51
C GLU A 258 27.77 31.48 -24.56
N SER A 259 26.61 32.03 -24.91
CA SER A 259 25.38 31.81 -24.15
C SER A 259 24.77 30.43 -24.41
N TYR A 260 23.97 29.93 -23.46
CA TYR A 260 23.26 28.65 -23.61
C TYR A 260 22.38 28.56 -24.87
N ARG A 261 21.91 29.71 -25.39
CA ARG A 261 21.09 29.76 -26.61
C ARG A 261 21.94 29.66 -27.87
N GLU A 262 23.11 30.28 -27.90
CA GLU A 262 24.06 30.21 -29.02
C GLU A 262 24.61 28.80 -29.18
N ILE A 263 24.98 28.16 -28.06
CA ILE A 263 25.42 26.75 -28.07
C ILE A 263 24.29 25.82 -28.56
N ALA A 264 23.05 26.04 -28.08
CA ALA A 264 21.89 25.25 -28.49
C ALA A 264 21.50 25.45 -29.96
N ALA A 265 21.77 26.61 -30.56
CA ALA A 265 21.49 26.85 -31.98
C ALA A 265 22.32 25.95 -32.91
N THR A 266 23.47 25.47 -32.44
CA THR A 266 24.36 24.57 -33.20
C THR A 266 24.11 23.08 -32.95
N LEU A 267 23.14 22.73 -32.10
CA LEU A 267 22.94 21.36 -31.61
C LEU A 267 21.47 20.91 -31.71
N PRO A 268 21.20 19.59 -31.80
CA PRO A 268 19.83 19.06 -31.85
C PRO A 268 19.15 19.04 -30.46
N ILE A 269 19.44 20.01 -29.58
CA ILE A 269 18.90 20.12 -28.22
C ILE A 269 18.62 21.58 -27.84
N GLY A 270 17.58 21.80 -27.03
CA GLY A 270 17.22 23.15 -26.55
C GLY A 270 18.15 23.69 -25.46
N ALA A 271 18.16 25.02 -25.28
CA ALA A 271 19.02 25.73 -24.32
C ALA A 271 18.93 25.22 -22.87
N THR A 272 17.75 24.77 -22.43
CA THR A 272 17.57 24.17 -21.10
C THR A 272 18.37 22.87 -20.94
N ALA A 273 18.42 22.04 -22.00
CA ALA A 273 19.17 20.79 -21.98
C ALA A 273 20.69 21.03 -21.99
N VAL A 274 21.16 22.06 -22.70
CA VAL A 274 22.56 22.52 -22.67
C VAL A 274 22.93 22.96 -21.25
N ARG A 275 22.10 23.80 -20.61
CA ARG A 275 22.32 24.25 -19.22
C ARG A 275 22.41 23.07 -18.25
N THR A 276 21.49 22.12 -18.32
CA THR A 276 21.51 20.93 -17.44
C THR A 276 22.76 20.07 -17.66
N ARG A 277 23.26 19.95 -18.91
CA ARG A 277 24.49 19.21 -19.20
C ARG A 277 25.72 19.88 -18.62
N ILE A 278 25.86 21.20 -18.79
CA ILE A 278 26.97 21.98 -18.23
C ILE A 278 26.98 21.89 -16.70
N LEU A 279 25.82 22.02 -16.06
CA LEU A 279 25.72 21.91 -14.60
C LEU A 279 26.10 20.51 -14.08
N ASN A 280 25.63 19.46 -14.75
CA ASN A 280 25.94 18.08 -14.37
C ASN A 280 27.38 17.67 -14.68
N ALA A 281 28.05 18.34 -15.61
CA ALA A 281 29.46 18.08 -15.93
C ALA A 281 30.44 18.78 -14.96
N ARG A 282 29.93 19.73 -14.17
CA ARG A 282 30.70 20.47 -13.16
C ARG A 282 30.56 19.90 -11.74
N THR A 283 29.54 19.07 -11.50
CA THR A 283 29.37 18.26 -10.29
C THR A 283 30.09 16.94 -10.41
#